data_AF-A0A734XDT1-F1
#
_entry.id   AF-A0A734XDT1-F1
#
_cell.length_a   1.000
_cell.length_b   1.000
_cell.length_c   1.000
_cell.angle_alpha   90.00
_cell.angle_beta   90.00
_cell.angle_gamma   90.00
#
_symmetry.space_group_name_H-M   'P 1'
#
loop_
_entity.id
_entity.type
_entity.pdbx_description
1 polymer ?
#
loop_
_entity_poly.entity_id
_entity_poly.type
_entity_poly.pdbx_seq_one_letter_code
_entity_poly.pdbx_strand_id
1 'polypeptide(L)'
;VFIKMKIAYIVTIMENCLSEMIKSVVLSHNRYVENAIRNINELKAKNISLSELINKESNANKYVQEYLSDILYHRIQLVVEIYKAVLQPKQYPRLPLKNINELMKLRHDIVHRNGKTKTTDEKIHTFNTATLNDAFKVVEEFLNNMMNLISDAVEHHENEQIARDLEDEF
;
A
#
# COMPACT_ATOMS: atom_id res chain seq x y z
N VAL A 1 -23.42 16.24 -7.37
CA VAL A 1 -22.09 16.63 -6.80
C VAL A 1 -21.72 15.76 -5.60
N PHE A 2 -22.57 15.67 -4.58
CA PHE A 2 -22.30 14.95 -3.33
C PHE A 2 -21.83 13.49 -3.48
N ILE A 3 -22.50 12.67 -4.32
CA ILE A 3 -22.10 11.27 -4.56
C ILE A 3 -20.69 11.16 -5.17
N LYS A 4 -20.36 12.04 -6.14
CA LYS A 4 -19.03 12.07 -6.75
C LYS A 4 -17.96 12.28 -5.68
N MET A 5 -18.19 13.26 -4.80
CA MET A 5 -17.24 13.57 -3.72
C MET A 5 -17.12 12.42 -2.73
N LYS A 6 -18.23 11.75 -2.35
CA LYS A 6 -18.18 10.55 -1.51
C LYS A 6 -17.27 9.46 -2.10
N ILE A 7 -17.42 9.16 -3.39
CA ILE A 7 -16.57 8.18 -4.08
C ILE A 7 -15.09 8.61 -4.05
N ALA A 8 -14.80 9.88 -4.31
CA ALA A 8 -13.43 10.40 -4.21
C ALA A 8 -12.85 10.25 -2.79
N TYR A 9 -13.63 10.58 -1.76
CA TYR A 9 -13.20 10.45 -0.36
C TYR A 9 -13.03 9.00 0.11
N ILE A 10 -13.85 8.06 -0.38
CA ILE A 10 -13.66 6.63 -0.11
C ILE A 10 -12.27 6.18 -0.58
N VAL A 11 -11.88 6.62 -1.78
CA VAL A 11 -10.53 6.34 -2.29
C VAL A 11 -9.46 7.03 -1.44
N THR A 12 -9.64 8.28 -1.03
CA THR A 12 -8.70 8.96 -0.14
C THR A 12 -8.53 8.24 1.21
N ILE A 13 -9.61 7.74 1.79
CA ILE A 13 -9.56 6.96 3.03
C ILE A 13 -8.80 5.65 2.81
N MET A 14 -9.05 4.97 1.69
CA MET A 14 -8.29 3.77 1.32
C MET A 14 -6.80 4.06 1.15
N GLU A 15 -6.43 5.14 0.45
CA GLU A 15 -5.04 5.57 0.27
C GLU A 15 -4.33 5.75 1.63
N ASN A 16 -4.98 6.43 2.58
CA ASN A 16 -4.45 6.59 3.94
C ASN A 16 -4.39 5.26 4.71
N CYS A 17 -5.42 4.41 4.60
CA CYS A 17 -5.43 3.11 5.27
C CYS A 17 -4.26 2.24 4.81
N LEU A 18 -3.98 2.19 3.50
CA LEU A 18 -2.82 1.49 2.94
C LEU A 18 -1.51 2.07 3.47
N SER A 19 -1.36 3.40 3.48
CA SER A 19 -0.19 4.07 4.07
C SER A 19 0.06 3.65 5.52
N GLU A 20 -0.97 3.73 6.35
CA GLU A 20 -0.82 3.48 7.78
C GLU A 20 -0.61 1.99 8.08
N MET A 21 -1.27 1.10 7.35
CA MET A 21 -1.05 -0.35 7.50
C MET A 21 0.41 -0.74 7.23
N ILE A 22 1.00 -0.32 6.11
CA ILE A 22 2.38 -0.71 5.79
C ILE A 22 3.41 -0.07 6.72
N LYS A 23 3.20 1.19 7.12
CA LYS A 23 4.07 1.86 8.09
C LYS A 23 4.01 1.18 9.46
N SER A 24 2.83 0.78 9.90
CA SER A 24 2.63 0.01 11.14
C SER A 24 3.41 -1.30 11.11
N VAL A 25 3.37 -2.04 9.99
CA VAL A 25 4.15 -3.27 9.82
C VAL A 25 5.65 -2.98 9.88
N VAL A 26 6.14 -1.96 9.18
CA VAL A 26 7.57 -1.61 9.23
C VAL A 26 8.02 -1.25 10.64
N LEU A 27 7.15 -0.62 11.43
CA LEU A 27 7.42 -0.26 12.81
C LEU A 27 7.37 -1.43 13.80
N SER A 28 6.72 -2.54 13.45
CA SER A 28 6.52 -3.65 14.38
C SER A 28 7.77 -4.51 14.58
N HIS A 29 8.65 -4.60 13.57
CA HIS A 29 9.84 -5.44 13.64
C HIS A 29 10.94 -5.00 12.66
N ASN A 30 12.21 -5.03 13.10
CA ASN A 30 13.35 -4.57 12.29
C ASN A 30 13.49 -5.29 10.94
N ARG A 31 13.08 -6.57 10.89
CA ARG A 31 13.06 -7.37 9.64
C ARG A 31 12.33 -6.67 8.49
N TYR A 32 11.25 -5.94 8.76
CA TYR A 32 10.46 -5.28 7.72
C TYR A 32 11.14 -4.02 7.20
N VAL A 33 11.88 -3.32 8.07
CA VAL A 33 12.75 -2.19 7.68
C VAL A 33 13.88 -2.70 6.78
N GLU A 34 14.51 -3.80 7.16
CA GLU A 34 15.58 -4.42 6.37
C GLU A 34 15.08 -4.89 5.01
N ASN A 35 13.93 -5.56 4.96
CA ASN A 35 13.29 -5.99 3.73
C ASN A 35 12.97 -4.80 2.82
N ALA A 36 12.42 -3.71 3.37
CA ALA A 36 12.16 -2.49 2.62
C ALA A 36 13.45 -1.96 1.96
N ILE A 37 14.53 -1.83 2.72
CA ILE A 37 15.81 -1.32 2.22
C ILE A 37 16.41 -2.24 1.15
N ARG A 38 16.32 -3.55 1.33
CA ARG A 38 16.95 -4.53 0.42
C ARG A 38 16.20 -4.70 -0.89
N ASN A 39 14.87 -4.56 -0.87
CA ASN A 39 13.98 -4.95 -1.96
C ASN A 39 13.29 -3.78 -2.67
N ILE A 40 13.33 -2.57 -2.11
CA ILE A 40 12.84 -1.35 -2.78
C ILE A 40 14.03 -0.64 -3.41
N ASN A 41 14.01 -0.48 -4.73
CA ASN A 41 15.15 0.04 -5.50
C ASN A 41 15.57 1.44 -5.06
N GLU A 42 14.61 2.33 -4.78
CA GLU A 42 14.82 3.71 -4.36
C GLU A 42 15.52 3.78 -2.99
N LEU A 43 15.16 2.89 -2.07
CA LEU A 43 15.81 2.79 -0.76
C LEU A 43 17.19 2.15 -0.86
N LYS A 44 17.30 1.07 -1.65
CA LYS A 44 18.57 0.36 -1.89
C LYS A 44 19.64 1.25 -2.53
N ALA A 45 19.23 2.15 -3.42
CA ALA A 45 20.13 3.07 -4.12
C ALA A 45 20.50 4.31 -3.29
N LYS A 46 19.91 4.51 -2.11
CA LYS A 46 20.18 5.68 -1.28
C LYS A 46 21.57 5.60 -0.65
N ASN A 47 22.41 6.59 -0.95
CA ASN A 47 23.69 6.78 -0.30
C ASN A 47 23.52 7.71 0.91
N ILE A 48 24.18 7.38 2.01
CA ILE A 48 24.24 8.20 3.23
C ILE A 48 25.69 8.48 3.59
N SER A 49 25.94 9.66 4.13
CA SER A 49 27.26 10.06 4.61
C SER A 49 27.54 9.51 6.02
N LEU A 50 28.82 9.34 6.38
CA LEU A 50 29.18 8.96 7.76
C LEU A 50 28.74 10.01 8.79
N SER A 51 28.70 11.29 8.41
CA SER A 51 28.18 12.38 9.25
C SER A 51 26.69 12.23 9.55
N GLU A 52 25.89 11.74 8.59
CA GLU A 52 24.47 11.48 8.81
C GLU A 52 24.27 10.30 9.77
N LEU A 53 25.10 9.26 9.69
CA LEU A 53 25.03 8.10 10.60
C LEU A 53 25.25 8.46 12.08
N ILE A 54 25.98 9.55 12.36
CA ILE A 54 26.21 10.02 13.75
C ILE A 54 24.97 10.76 14.28
N ASN A 55 24.06 11.22 13.40
CA ASN A 55 22.81 11.82 13.82
C ASN A 55 21.82 10.74 14.29
N LYS A 56 21.51 10.73 15.60
CA LYS A 56 20.57 9.78 16.21
C LYS A 56 19.17 9.79 15.59
N GLU A 57 18.76 10.89 14.99
CA GLU A 57 17.48 10.99 14.27
C GLU A 57 17.53 10.35 12.88
N SER A 58 18.72 10.15 12.30
CA SER A 58 18.92 9.64 10.94
C SER A 58 19.13 8.13 10.96
N ASN A 59 18.05 7.39 11.20
CA ASN A 59 18.09 5.92 11.22
C ASN A 59 17.32 5.31 10.04
N ALA A 60 17.57 4.02 9.81
CA ALA A 60 16.93 3.22 8.77
C ALA A 60 15.38 3.35 8.81
N ASN A 61 14.78 3.31 10.00
CA ASN A 61 13.33 3.41 10.17
C ASN A 61 12.79 4.74 9.64
N LYS A 62 13.46 5.85 9.96
CA LYS A 62 13.08 7.19 9.48
C LYS A 62 13.10 7.24 7.96
N TYR A 63 14.18 6.75 7.33
CA TYR A 63 14.29 6.75 5.88
C TYR A 63 13.22 5.90 5.19
N VAL A 64 12.91 4.73 5.74
CA VAL A 64 11.83 3.89 5.22
C VAL A 64 10.48 4.58 5.39
N GLN A 65 10.20 5.19 6.56
CA GLN A 65 8.93 5.88 6.78
C GLN A 65 8.73 7.12 5.90
N GLU A 66 9.79 7.91 5.70
CA GLU A 66 9.77 9.04 4.77
C GLU A 66 9.42 8.56 3.37
N TYR A 67 10.13 7.54 2.88
CA TYR A 67 9.83 6.93 1.59
C TYR A 67 8.38 6.43 1.49
N LEU A 68 7.89 5.71 2.52
CA LEU A 68 6.52 5.20 2.54
C LEU A 68 5.46 6.32 2.59
N SER A 69 5.82 7.49 3.12
CA SER A 69 4.92 8.65 3.18
C SER A 69 4.78 9.36 1.85
N ASP A 70 5.80 9.28 0.99
CA ASP A 70 5.82 9.93 -0.33
C ASP A 70 5.15 9.10 -1.44
N ILE A 71 4.73 7.86 -1.13
CA ILE A 71 4.05 7.00 -2.09
C ILE A 71 2.67 7.56 -2.45
N LEU A 72 2.39 7.56 -3.76
CA LEU A 72 1.06 7.81 -4.28
C LEU A 72 0.21 6.53 -4.23
N TYR A 73 -0.53 6.33 -3.13
CA TYR A 73 -1.24 5.07 -2.86
C TYR A 73 -2.40 4.74 -3.82
N HIS A 74 -2.87 5.69 -4.63
CA HIS A 74 -3.78 5.39 -5.74
C HIS A 74 -3.08 4.68 -6.92
N ARG A 75 -1.74 4.55 -6.93
CA ARG A 75 -0.99 3.73 -7.89
C ARG A 75 -0.94 2.27 -7.42
N ILE A 76 -2.07 1.58 -7.52
CA ILE A 76 -2.30 0.25 -6.93
C ILE A 76 -1.20 -0.77 -7.27
N GLN A 77 -0.73 -0.82 -8.51
CA GLN A 77 0.32 -1.77 -8.89
C GLN A 77 1.61 -1.52 -8.10
N LEU A 78 2.03 -0.26 -7.97
CA LEU A 78 3.20 0.12 -7.19
C LEU A 78 3.01 -0.25 -5.71
N VAL A 79 1.83 0.06 -5.14
CA VAL A 79 1.52 -0.26 -3.74
C VAL A 79 1.65 -1.75 -3.47
N VAL A 80 1.09 -2.60 -4.33
CA VAL A 80 1.19 -4.06 -4.19
C VAL A 80 2.65 -4.53 -4.24
N GLU A 81 3.46 -4.00 -5.15
CA GLU A 81 4.87 -4.36 -5.23
C GLU A 81 5.67 -3.89 -4.01
N ILE A 82 5.34 -2.72 -3.44
CA ILE A 82 5.97 -2.24 -2.20
C ILE A 82 5.61 -3.13 -1.02
N TYR A 83 4.34 -3.51 -0.88
CA TYR A 83 3.91 -4.45 0.16
C TYR A 83 4.66 -5.78 0.04
N LYS A 84 4.77 -6.33 -1.16
CA LYS A 84 5.57 -7.54 -1.43
C LYS A 84 7.03 -7.37 -1.06
N ALA A 85 7.65 -6.25 -1.41
CA ALA A 85 9.05 -5.95 -1.11
C ALA A 85 9.31 -5.91 0.41
N VAL A 86 8.39 -5.34 1.18
CA VAL A 86 8.46 -5.25 2.65
C VAL A 86 8.13 -6.60 3.31
N LEU A 87 7.03 -7.23 2.90
CA LEU A 87 6.47 -8.41 3.55
C LEU A 87 7.12 -9.72 3.13
N GLN A 88 7.79 -9.78 1.98
CA GLN A 88 8.43 -11.00 1.45
C GLN A 88 7.58 -12.27 1.69
N PRO A 89 6.31 -12.28 1.28
CA PRO A 89 5.40 -13.36 1.64
C PRO A 89 5.87 -14.69 1.04
N LYS A 90 5.64 -15.80 1.76
CA LYS A 90 5.98 -17.15 1.30
C LYS A 90 5.43 -17.46 -0.09
N GLN A 91 4.23 -16.99 -0.35
CA GLN A 91 3.57 -17.09 -1.65
C GLN A 91 3.11 -15.70 -2.07
N TYR A 92 3.24 -15.39 -3.36
CA TYR A 92 2.74 -14.14 -3.92
C TYR A 92 1.30 -14.33 -4.38
N PRO A 93 0.28 -13.93 -3.59
CA PRO A 93 -1.10 -14.13 -3.98
C PRO A 93 -1.41 -13.31 -5.24
N ARG A 94 -2.22 -13.89 -6.13
CA ARG A 94 -2.76 -13.15 -7.26
C ARG A 94 -3.91 -12.28 -6.78
N LEU A 95 -3.60 -11.01 -6.52
CA LEU A 95 -4.61 -10.02 -6.15
C LEU A 95 -5.47 -9.63 -7.36
N PRO A 96 -6.81 -9.65 -7.26
CA PRO A 96 -7.68 -9.19 -8.34
C PRO A 96 -7.67 -7.65 -8.43
N LEU A 97 -6.84 -7.10 -9.31
CA LEU A 97 -6.64 -5.64 -9.38
C LEU A 97 -7.58 -4.91 -10.35
N LYS A 98 -8.42 -5.61 -11.11
CA LYS A 98 -9.24 -5.00 -12.17
C LYS A 98 -10.17 -3.92 -11.62
N ASN A 99 -11.02 -4.29 -10.66
CA ASN A 99 -12.07 -3.41 -10.13
C ASN A 99 -11.48 -2.20 -9.41
N ILE A 100 -10.42 -2.41 -8.62
CA ILE A 100 -9.78 -1.30 -7.90
C ILE A 100 -9.09 -0.32 -8.86
N ASN A 101 -8.46 -0.81 -9.94
CA ASN A 101 -7.88 0.06 -10.96
C ASN A 101 -8.95 0.84 -11.73
N GLU A 102 -10.10 0.24 -12.00
CA GLU A 102 -11.26 0.94 -12.58
C GLU A 102 -11.77 2.04 -11.63
N LEU A 103 -11.82 1.76 -10.32
CA LEU A 103 -12.19 2.76 -9.32
C LEU A 103 -11.18 3.91 -9.23
N MET A 104 -9.87 3.65 -9.35
CA MET A 104 -8.85 4.71 -9.39
C MET A 104 -9.04 5.62 -10.62
N LYS A 105 -9.37 5.03 -11.78
CA LYS A 105 -9.70 5.81 -12.99
C LYS A 105 -10.95 6.66 -12.78
N LEU A 106 -12.01 6.09 -12.19
CA LEU A 106 -13.23 6.83 -11.85
C LEU A 106 -12.94 8.00 -10.91
N ARG A 107 -12.13 7.80 -9.87
CA ARG A 107 -11.68 8.87 -8.96
C ARG A 107 -10.91 9.96 -9.68
N HIS A 108 -10.00 9.60 -10.59
CA HIS A 108 -9.30 10.58 -11.42
C HIS A 108 -10.27 11.40 -12.28
N ASP A 109 -11.23 10.75 -12.93
CA ASP A 109 -12.26 11.42 -13.73
C ASP A 109 -13.14 12.34 -12.88
N ILE A 110 -13.53 11.93 -11.67
CA ILE A 110 -14.27 12.77 -10.72
C ILE A 110 -13.50 14.05 -10.40
N VAL A 111 -12.23 13.93 -10.00
CA VAL A 111 -11.42 15.05 -9.49
C VAL A 111 -10.96 15.98 -10.61
N HIS A 112 -10.49 15.43 -11.73
CA HIS A 112 -9.87 16.23 -12.79
C HIS A 112 -10.79 16.54 -13.96
N ARG A 113 -11.92 15.85 -14.09
CA ARG A 113 -12.85 16.00 -15.23
C ARG A 113 -14.31 16.11 -14.81
N ASN A 114 -14.58 16.41 -13.54
CA ASN A 114 -15.93 16.50 -12.99
C ASN A 114 -16.79 15.25 -13.30
N GLY A 115 -16.17 14.07 -13.35
CA GLY A 115 -16.81 12.79 -13.62
C GLY A 115 -17.05 12.48 -15.10
N LYS A 116 -16.36 13.14 -16.02
CA LYS A 116 -16.31 12.80 -17.45
C LYS A 116 -15.12 11.90 -17.77
N THR A 117 -15.31 10.95 -18.69
CA THR A 117 -14.24 10.10 -19.21
C THR A 117 -13.25 10.89 -20.07
N LYS A 118 -12.03 10.36 -20.27
CA LYS A 118 -11.02 10.94 -21.21
C LYS A 118 -11.36 10.72 -22.70
N THR A 119 -12.49 10.11 -23.02
CA THR A 119 -12.79 9.71 -24.39
C THR A 119 -13.21 10.92 -25.22
N THR A 120 -13.03 10.85 -26.54
CA THR A 120 -13.45 11.90 -27.50
C THR A 120 -14.90 12.35 -27.31
N ASP A 121 -15.79 11.43 -26.89
CA ASP A 121 -17.22 11.73 -26.69
C ASP A 121 -17.56 12.24 -25.27
N GLU A 122 -16.57 12.41 -24.37
CA GLU A 122 -16.71 12.88 -22.98
C GLU A 122 -17.93 12.30 -22.20
N LYS A 123 -18.16 10.99 -22.29
CA LYS A 123 -19.28 10.36 -21.58
C LYS A 123 -19.20 10.65 -20.08
N ILE A 124 -20.33 11.08 -19.51
CA ILE A 124 -20.46 11.33 -18.08
C ILE A 124 -20.76 9.98 -17.41
N HIS A 125 -19.98 9.65 -16.38
CA HIS A 125 -20.26 8.49 -15.53
C HIS A 125 -21.61 8.65 -14.83
N THR A 126 -22.35 7.56 -14.67
CA THR A 126 -23.57 7.57 -13.86
C THR A 126 -23.20 7.66 -12.38
N PHE A 127 -23.88 8.53 -11.63
CA PHE A 127 -23.65 8.68 -10.19
C PHE A 127 -24.96 8.53 -9.43
N ASN A 128 -25.11 7.40 -8.76
CA ASN A 128 -26.26 7.05 -7.92
C ASN A 128 -25.82 6.20 -6.71
N THR A 129 -26.77 5.83 -5.86
CA THR A 129 -26.49 5.03 -4.66
C THR A 129 -25.86 3.68 -4.97
N ALA A 130 -26.23 3.02 -6.08
CA ALA A 130 -25.61 1.76 -6.48
C ALA A 130 -24.12 1.93 -6.79
N THR A 131 -23.76 2.92 -7.60
CA THR A 131 -22.35 3.20 -7.92
C THR A 131 -21.51 3.57 -6.70
N LEU A 132 -22.12 4.23 -5.70
CA LEU A 132 -21.47 4.51 -4.42
C LEU A 132 -21.22 3.23 -3.62
N ASN A 133 -22.22 2.36 -3.52
CA ASN A 133 -22.11 1.09 -2.81
C ASN A 133 -21.09 0.15 -3.49
N ASP A 134 -21.01 0.16 -4.82
CA ASP A 134 -20.02 -0.60 -5.55
C ASP A 134 -18.60 -0.10 -5.25
N ALA A 135 -18.39 1.23 -5.18
CA ALA A 135 -17.11 1.80 -4.76
C ALA A 135 -16.71 1.37 -3.34
N PHE A 136 -17.66 1.36 -2.39
CA PHE A 136 -17.41 0.86 -1.04
C PHE A 136 -16.97 -0.61 -1.04
N LYS A 137 -17.72 -1.48 -1.73
CA LYS A 137 -17.40 -2.92 -1.80
C LYS A 137 -16.02 -3.16 -2.40
N VAL A 138 -15.69 -2.47 -3.50
CA VAL A 138 -14.38 -2.61 -4.15
C VAL A 138 -13.24 -2.20 -3.20
N VAL A 139 -13.41 -1.13 -2.44
CA VAL A 139 -12.40 -0.71 -1.44
C VAL A 139 -12.31 -1.71 -0.29
N GLU A 140 -13.44 -2.15 0.26
CA GLU A 140 -13.48 -3.11 1.36
C GLU A 140 -12.83 -4.44 0.96
N GLU A 141 -13.18 -4.99 -0.21
CA GLU A 141 -12.57 -6.20 -0.75
C GLU A 141 -11.05 -6.02 -0.94
N PHE A 142 -10.62 -4.88 -1.49
CA PHE A 142 -9.19 -4.63 -1.68
C PHE A 142 -8.44 -4.52 -0.36
N LEU A 143 -8.95 -3.76 0.61
CA LEU A 143 -8.33 -3.62 1.93
C LEU A 143 -8.28 -4.96 2.68
N ASN A 144 -9.33 -5.77 2.62
CA ASN A 144 -9.34 -7.12 3.22
C ASN A 144 -8.26 -8.02 2.59
N ASN A 145 -8.10 -7.97 1.27
CA ASN A 145 -7.03 -8.73 0.61
C ASN A 145 -5.63 -8.27 1.04
N MET A 146 -5.42 -6.95 1.20
CA MET A 146 -4.15 -6.41 1.69
C MET A 146 -3.89 -6.75 3.17
N MET A 147 -4.94 -6.78 3.99
CA MET A 147 -4.85 -7.20 5.39
C MET A 147 -4.49 -8.67 5.52
N ASN A 148 -5.14 -9.55 4.73
CA ASN A 148 -4.80 -10.98 4.69
C ASN A 148 -3.34 -11.20 4.26
N LEU A 149 -2.87 -10.46 3.25
CA LEU A 149 -1.46 -10.51 2.84
C LEU A 149 -0.50 -10.15 3.99
N ILE A 150 -0.84 -9.15 4.81
CA ILE A 150 -0.04 -8.80 6.00
C ILE A 150 -0.08 -9.95 7.01
N SER A 151 -1.28 -10.41 7.38
CA SER A 151 -1.46 -11.45 8.39
C SER A 151 -0.72 -12.74 8.04
N ASP A 152 -0.88 -13.22 6.81
CA ASP A 152 -0.22 -14.44 6.32
C ASP A 152 1.31 -14.32 6.37
N ALA A 153 1.84 -13.15 6.00
CA ALA A 153 3.27 -12.90 6.02
C ALA A 153 3.81 -12.80 7.46
N VAL A 154 3.12 -12.09 8.34
CA VAL A 154 3.51 -11.93 9.75
C VAL A 154 3.48 -13.27 10.47
N GLU A 155 2.41 -14.05 10.33
CA GLU A 155 2.30 -15.38 10.93
C GLU A 155 3.42 -16.31 10.43
N HIS A 156 3.69 -16.30 9.12
CA HIS A 156 4.78 -17.10 8.58
C HIS A 156 6.14 -16.70 9.18
N HIS A 157 6.40 -15.40 9.26
CA HIS A 157 7.63 -14.85 9.79
C HIS A 157 7.87 -15.13 11.27
N GLU A 158 6.81 -15.12 12.08
CA GLU A 158 6.86 -15.49 13.50
C GLU A 158 7.17 -16.98 13.65
N ASN A 159 6.51 -17.84 12.88
CA ASN A 159 6.78 -19.28 12.87
C ASN A 159 8.22 -19.61 12.44
N GLU A 160 8.76 -18.89 11.44
CA GLU A 160 10.17 -19.03 11.05
C GLU A 160 11.13 -18.63 12.16
N GLN A 161 10.83 -17.58 12.92
CA GLN A 161 11.68 -17.13 14.02
C GLN A 161 11.68 -18.17 15.15
N ILE A 162 10.50 -18.66 15.54
CA ILE A 162 10.35 -19.70 16.57
C ILE A 162 11.12 -20.96 16.19
N ALA A 163 11.04 -21.39 14.92
CA ALA A 163 11.76 -22.58 14.46
C ALA A 163 13.29 -22.41 14.57
N ARG A 164 13.82 -21.23 14.23
CA ARG A 164 15.27 -20.94 14.36
C ARG A 164 15.71 -20.91 15.82
N ASP A 165 14.94 -20.26 16.68
CA ASP A 165 15.25 -20.15 18.11
C ASP A 165 15.30 -21.53 18.78
N LEU A 166 14.45 -22.48 18.35
CA LEU A 166 14.46 -23.86 18.83
C LEU A 166 15.65 -24.67 18.30
N GLU A 167 16.13 -24.42 17.08
CA GLU A 167 17.31 -25.10 16.52
C GLU A 167 18.60 -24.65 17.20
N ASP A 168 18.69 -23.38 17.62
CA ASP A 168 19.86 -22.81 18.30
C ASP A 168 20.01 -23.25 19.77
N GLU A 169 18.99 -23.89 20.36
CA GLU A 169 19.01 -24.44 21.73
C GLU A 169 19.56 -25.88 21.83
N PHE A 170 19.90 -26.54 20.71
CA PHE A 170 20.44 -27.91 20.64
C PHE A 170 21.82 -28.00 19.97
#